data_AF-A0A2T2TPN3-F1
#
_entry.id   AF-A0A2T2TPN3-F1
#
_cell.length_a   1.000
_cell.length_b   1.000
_cell.length_c   1.000
_cell.angle_alpha   90.00
_cell.angle_beta   90.00
_cell.angle_gamma   90.00
#
_symmetry.space_group_name_H-M   'P 1'
#
loop_
_entity.id
_entity.type
_entity.pdbx_description
1 polymer ?
#
loop_
_entity_poly.entity_id
_entity_poly.type
_entity_poly.pdbx_seq_one_letter_code
_entity_poly.pdbx_strand_id
1 'polypeptide(L)'
;MHLGGPADPGDFVEMNRGGENVSVENAPGDTSNTAGQMRMARMMLQDAKMGVAVEPQGTLVETDAAHRSKNGRVTLMELNFSELMADPQAFERFMKARDRDLTGEETHKMIRALPGVRVETQETVTMRFK
;
A
#
# COMPACT_ATOMS: atom_id res chain seq x y z
N MET A 1 5.51 -42.43 30.63
CA MET A 1 4.15 -42.91 30.92
C MET A 1 3.76 -42.43 32.32
N HIS A 2 2.82 -41.49 32.41
CA HIS A 2 2.01 -41.26 33.61
C HIS A 2 0.65 -40.74 33.12
N LEU A 3 -0.40 -41.47 33.46
CA LEU A 3 -1.79 -41.26 33.04
C LEU A 3 -2.42 -40.25 33.99
N GLY A 4 -2.98 -39.17 33.45
CA GLY A 4 -3.74 -38.16 34.20
C GLY A 4 -5.13 -38.69 34.58
N GLY A 5 -5.52 -38.47 35.83
CA GLY A 5 -6.87 -38.69 36.34
C GLY A 5 -7.87 -37.66 35.80
N PRO A 6 -9.18 -37.82 36.11
CA PRO A 6 -10.24 -36.98 35.56
C PRO A 6 -10.17 -35.56 36.13
N ALA A 7 -10.27 -34.57 35.24
CA ALA A 7 -10.28 -33.14 35.57
C ALA A 7 -11.56 -32.72 36.30
N ASP A 8 -11.41 -31.89 37.33
CA ASP A 8 -12.51 -31.31 38.11
C ASP A 8 -13.31 -30.29 37.28
N PRO A 9 -14.65 -30.19 37.48
CA PRO A 9 -15.49 -29.21 36.79
C PRO A 9 -15.28 -27.83 37.41
N GLY A 10 -14.25 -27.14 36.93
CA GLY A 10 -13.85 -25.80 37.39
C GLY A 10 -12.46 -25.40 36.93
N ASP A 11 -11.63 -26.35 36.52
CA ASP A 11 -10.31 -26.09 35.94
C ASP A 11 -10.42 -25.70 34.47
N PHE A 12 -10.11 -24.44 34.18
CA PHE A 12 -9.85 -24.00 32.81
C PHE A 12 -8.54 -24.62 32.34
N VAL A 13 -8.63 -25.56 31.40
CA VAL A 13 -7.49 -26.03 30.62
C VAL A 13 -7.16 -24.97 29.59
N GLU A 14 -6.12 -24.18 29.84
CA GLU A 14 -5.51 -23.34 28.81
C GLU A 14 -4.79 -24.24 27.80
N MET A 15 -5.53 -24.63 26.76
CA MET A 15 -4.97 -25.37 25.63
C MET A 15 -4.12 -24.41 24.80
N ASN A 16 -2.82 -24.35 25.11
CA ASN A 16 -1.82 -23.69 24.27
C ASN A 16 -1.60 -24.55 23.02
N ARG A 17 -2.56 -24.46 22.09
CA ARG A 17 -2.50 -25.09 20.78
C ARG A 17 -1.55 -24.25 19.95
N GLY A 18 -0.35 -24.79 19.71
CA GLY A 18 0.64 -24.22 18.81
C GLY A 18 -0.02 -23.67 17.55
N GLY A 19 -0.16 -22.36 17.52
CA GLY A 19 -0.41 -21.55 16.36
C GLY A 19 0.82 -20.67 16.26
N GLU A 20 1.56 -20.84 15.18
CA GLU A 20 2.65 -19.96 14.79
C GLU A 20 2.12 -18.52 14.78
N ASN A 21 2.33 -17.82 15.89
CA ASN A 21 2.31 -16.38 15.93
C ASN A 21 3.48 -15.92 15.06
N VAL A 22 3.24 -15.74 13.77
CA VAL A 22 4.01 -14.77 13.00
C VAL A 22 3.56 -13.40 13.50
N SER A 23 4.04 -13.07 14.70
CA SER A 23 4.18 -11.68 15.12
C SER A 23 5.15 -11.08 14.12
N VAL A 24 4.62 -10.34 13.14
CA VAL A 24 5.43 -9.35 12.43
C VAL A 24 5.70 -8.27 13.47
N GLU A 25 6.69 -8.56 14.31
CA GLU A 25 7.30 -7.62 15.22
C GLU A 25 7.85 -6.50 14.34
N ASN A 26 7.18 -5.35 14.37
CA ASN A 26 7.74 -4.10 13.89
C ASN A 26 8.95 -3.80 14.78
N ALA A 27 10.10 -4.39 14.46
CA ALA A 27 11.36 -4.09 15.12
C ALA A 27 11.77 -2.66 14.75
N PRO A 28 11.87 -1.74 15.73
CA PRO A 28 12.39 -0.41 15.51
C PRO A 28 13.92 -0.47 15.47
N GLY A 29 14.50 -0.02 14.37
CA GLY A 29 15.89 0.48 14.33
C GLY A 29 17.00 -0.56 14.43
N ASP A 30 17.40 -1.12 13.28
CA ASP A 30 18.80 -1.47 13.05
C ASP A 30 19.33 -0.63 11.89
N THR A 31 19.77 0.58 12.21
CA THR A 31 20.30 1.58 11.25
C THR A 31 21.70 1.26 10.74
N SER A 32 22.26 0.09 11.06
CA SER A 32 23.62 -0.29 10.65
C SER A 32 23.71 -0.77 9.19
N ASN A 33 22.58 -1.10 8.55
CA ASN A 33 22.54 -1.57 7.16
C ASN A 33 21.49 -0.88 6.27
N THR A 34 21.01 0.30 6.67
CA THR A 34 19.95 1.05 5.96
C THR A 34 20.33 1.34 4.51
N ALA A 35 21.60 1.66 4.23
CA ALA A 35 22.06 1.90 2.86
C ALA A 35 22.02 0.62 2.00
N GLY A 36 22.36 -0.54 2.57
CA GLY A 36 22.30 -1.83 1.87
C GLY A 36 20.86 -2.29 1.62
N GLN A 37 20.00 -2.15 2.62
CA GLN A 37 18.57 -2.46 2.52
C GLN A 37 17.87 -1.55 1.50
N MET A 38 18.19 -0.26 1.45
CA MET A 38 17.65 0.68 0.46
C MET A 38 18.11 0.35 -0.95
N ARG A 39 19.36 -0.12 -1.14
CA ARG A 39 19.82 -0.59 -2.45
C ARG A 39 19.08 -1.86 -2.89
N MET A 40 18.88 -2.82 -1.99
CA MET A 40 18.08 -4.02 -2.29
C MET A 40 16.62 -3.68 -2.61
N ALA A 41 16.00 -2.80 -1.82
CA ALA A 41 14.64 -2.33 -2.07
C ALA A 41 14.52 -1.60 -3.43
N ARG A 42 15.51 -0.77 -3.78
CA ARG A 42 15.58 -0.14 -5.11
C ARG A 42 15.65 -1.17 -6.22
N MET A 43 16.52 -2.17 -6.12
CA MET A 43 16.62 -3.21 -7.16
C MET A 43 15.33 -4.01 -7.32
N MET A 44 14.59 -4.26 -6.23
CA MET A 44 13.31 -4.97 -6.29
C MET A 44 12.16 -4.11 -6.85
N LEU A 45 12.17 -2.81 -6.55
CA LEU A 45 11.08 -1.90 -6.88
C LEU A 45 11.36 -1.04 -8.12
N GLN A 46 12.55 -1.11 -8.73
CA GLN A 46 12.94 -0.23 -9.84
C GLN A 46 11.99 -0.30 -11.04
N ASP A 47 11.30 -1.43 -11.25
CA ASP A 47 10.32 -1.62 -12.33
C ASP A 47 8.90 -1.81 -11.78
N ALA A 48 8.72 -1.61 -10.48
CA ALA A 48 7.44 -1.82 -9.82
C ALA A 48 6.45 -0.70 -10.18
N LYS A 49 5.23 -1.11 -10.48
CA LYS A 49 4.09 -0.21 -10.64
C LYS A 49 2.98 -0.69 -9.73
N MET A 50 2.52 0.18 -8.85
CA MET A 50 1.36 -0.08 -8.01
C MET A 50 0.23 0.81 -8.47
N GLY A 51 -1.00 0.32 -8.42
CA GLY A 51 -2.13 1.15 -8.75
C GLY A 51 -3.45 0.52 -8.35
N VAL A 52 -4.42 1.38 -8.09
CA VAL A 52 -5.82 1.06 -7.88
C VAL A 52 -6.59 1.71 -9.01
N ALA A 53 -7.34 0.90 -9.73
CA ALA A 53 -8.16 1.35 -10.84
C ALA A 53 -9.50 0.60 -10.83
N VAL A 54 -10.51 1.24 -11.40
CA VAL A 54 -11.80 0.65 -11.67
C VAL A 54 -11.89 0.34 -13.16
N GLU A 55 -12.14 -0.92 -13.47
CA GLU A 55 -12.39 -1.41 -14.83
C GLU A 55 -13.83 -1.89 -14.92
N PRO A 56 -14.76 -0.99 -15.26
CA PRO A 56 -16.16 -1.35 -15.36
C PRO A 56 -16.41 -2.26 -16.57
N GLN A 57 -17.29 -3.25 -16.41
CA GLN A 57 -17.78 -4.05 -17.54
C GLN A 57 -18.94 -3.30 -18.21
N GLY A 58 -18.74 -2.90 -19.46
CA GLY A 58 -19.74 -2.16 -20.24
C GLY A 58 -19.11 -1.05 -21.08
N THR A 59 -19.93 -0.35 -21.86
CA THR A 59 -19.44 0.80 -22.64
C THR A 59 -19.57 2.06 -21.80
N LEU A 60 -18.45 2.55 -21.26
CA LEU A 60 -18.39 3.85 -20.57
C LEU A 60 -18.74 4.95 -21.58
N VAL A 61 -19.81 5.69 -21.31
CA VAL A 61 -20.23 6.83 -22.15
C VAL A 61 -19.80 8.17 -21.62
N GLU A 62 -19.67 8.29 -20.30
CA GLU A 62 -19.33 9.55 -19.64
C GLU A 62 -18.71 9.29 -18.28
N THR A 63 -17.73 10.11 -17.92
CA THR A 63 -17.14 10.16 -16.58
C THR A 63 -16.53 11.52 -16.31
N ASP A 64 -16.56 11.93 -15.04
CA ASP A 64 -15.89 13.11 -14.48
C ASP A 64 -14.45 12.81 -13.99
N ALA A 65 -13.97 11.56 -14.10
CA ALA A 65 -12.61 11.19 -13.70
C ALA A 65 -11.53 11.92 -14.51
N ALA A 66 -10.50 12.40 -13.83
CA ALA A 66 -9.35 13.06 -14.45
C ALA A 66 -8.43 12.06 -15.17
N HIS A 67 -8.29 10.84 -14.63
CA HIS A 67 -7.37 9.82 -15.12
C HIS A 67 -8.11 8.64 -15.75
N ARG A 68 -8.65 8.84 -16.96
CA ARG A 68 -9.30 7.78 -17.74
C ARG A 68 -8.47 7.35 -18.94
N SER A 69 -8.48 6.06 -19.21
CA SER A 69 -7.88 5.49 -20.41
C SER A 69 -8.90 5.37 -21.55
N LYS A 70 -8.41 5.01 -22.75
CA LYS A 70 -9.25 4.82 -23.94
C LYS A 70 -10.22 3.63 -23.83
N ASN A 71 -9.93 2.64 -22.99
CA ASN A 71 -10.75 1.44 -22.83
C ASN A 71 -11.78 1.55 -21.68
N GLY A 72 -11.90 2.72 -21.04
CA GLY A 72 -12.83 2.94 -19.95
C GLY A 72 -12.28 2.62 -18.56
N ARG A 73 -11.03 2.15 -18.42
CA ARG A 73 -10.36 2.06 -17.11
C ARG A 73 -10.19 3.46 -16.51
N VAL A 74 -10.65 3.63 -15.28
CA VAL A 74 -10.47 4.83 -14.47
C VAL A 74 -9.44 4.55 -13.38
N THR A 75 -8.35 5.31 -13.37
CA THR A 75 -7.29 5.17 -12.36
C THR A 75 -7.59 6.06 -11.16
N LEU A 76 -7.73 5.45 -9.98
CA LEU A 76 -7.91 6.17 -8.72
C LEU A 76 -6.54 6.55 -8.13
N MET A 77 -5.59 5.64 -8.20
CA MET A 77 -4.21 5.87 -7.77
C MET A 77 -3.26 5.03 -8.61
N GLU A 78 -2.11 5.59 -8.97
CA GLU A 78 -1.02 4.89 -9.63
C GLU A 78 0.31 5.47 -9.16
N LEU A 79 1.26 4.59 -8.87
CA LEU A 79 2.61 4.89 -8.46
C LEU A 79 3.57 4.04 -9.32
N ASN A 80 4.39 4.72 -10.12
CA ASN A 80 5.48 4.14 -10.88
C ASN A 80 6.79 4.38 -10.14
N PHE A 81 7.32 3.34 -9.51
CA PHE A 81 8.56 3.46 -8.74
C PHE A 81 9.78 3.73 -9.62
N SER A 82 9.80 3.23 -10.87
CA SER A 82 10.85 3.54 -11.83
C SER A 82 11.00 5.05 -12.05
N GLU A 83 9.88 5.74 -12.27
CA GLU A 83 9.85 7.19 -12.45
C GLU A 83 10.16 7.94 -11.15
N LEU A 84 9.65 7.45 -10.02
CA LEU A 84 9.92 8.05 -8.72
C LEU A 84 11.39 7.94 -8.33
N MET A 85 12.04 6.79 -8.60
CA MET A 85 13.43 6.52 -8.25
C MET A 85 14.43 7.18 -9.21
N ALA A 86 13.99 7.56 -10.41
CA ALA A 86 14.80 8.37 -11.33
C ALA A 86 15.12 9.76 -10.77
N ASP A 87 14.31 10.26 -9.82
CA ASP A 87 14.59 11.47 -9.04
C ASP A 87 14.78 11.12 -7.55
N PRO A 88 16.04 11.06 -7.06
CA PRO A 88 16.34 10.79 -5.66
C PRO A 88 15.63 11.75 -4.68
N GLN A 89 15.43 13.02 -5.06
CA GLN A 89 14.73 13.99 -4.21
C GLN A 89 13.22 13.74 -4.19
N ALA A 90 12.63 13.29 -5.30
CA ALA A 90 11.22 12.87 -5.32
C ALA A 90 11.00 11.65 -4.42
N PHE A 91 11.90 10.66 -4.49
CA PHE A 91 11.82 9.48 -3.64
C PHE A 91 11.92 9.81 -2.14
N GLU A 92 12.85 10.68 -1.74
CA GLU A 92 12.93 11.14 -0.35
C GLU A 92 11.68 11.90 0.10
N ARG A 93 11.12 12.74 -0.77
CA ARG A 93 9.85 13.45 -0.50
C ARG A 93 8.70 12.47 -0.33
N PHE A 94 8.62 11.44 -1.17
CA PHE A 94 7.63 10.37 -1.04
C PHE A 94 7.73 9.63 0.30
N MET A 95 8.93 9.22 0.71
CA MET A 95 9.14 8.53 1.98
C MET A 95 8.70 9.39 3.17
N LYS A 96 9.04 10.69 3.15
CA LYS A 96 8.60 11.66 4.17
C LYS A 96 7.08 11.88 4.15
N ALA A 97 6.45 11.81 2.98
CA ALA A 97 5.01 11.96 2.80
C ALA A 97 4.24 10.76 3.32
N ARG A 98 4.74 9.55 3.05
CA ARG A 98 4.14 8.27 3.44
C ARG A 98 4.05 8.12 4.96
N ASP A 99 5.06 8.62 5.67
CA ASP A 99 5.11 8.55 7.13
C ASP A 99 4.16 9.59 7.80
N ARG A 100 3.49 10.43 6.99
CA ARG A 100 2.46 11.37 7.43
C ARG A 100 1.08 10.84 7.03
N ASP A 101 0.05 11.29 7.76
CA ASP A 101 -1.33 11.02 7.36
C ASP A 101 -1.58 11.52 5.94
N LEU A 102 -1.98 10.59 5.07
CA LEU A 102 -2.27 10.85 3.67
C LEU A 102 -3.51 11.74 3.51
N THR A 103 -4.31 11.95 4.56
CA THR A 103 -5.55 12.75 4.52
C THR A 103 -5.30 14.27 4.53
N GLY A 104 -4.08 14.73 4.82
CA GLY A 104 -3.74 16.15 4.82
C GLY A 104 -3.66 16.75 3.41
N GLU A 105 -4.29 17.90 3.19
CA GLU A 105 -4.27 18.60 1.88
C GLU A 105 -2.85 18.91 1.38
N GLU A 106 -1.94 19.25 2.29
CA GLU A 106 -0.52 19.49 1.98
C GLU A 106 0.20 18.21 1.54
N THR A 107 -0.07 17.09 2.21
CA THR A 107 0.48 15.77 1.84
C THR A 107 -0.02 15.36 0.46
N HIS A 108 -1.32 15.54 0.18
CA HIS A 108 -1.91 15.32 -1.15
C HIS A 108 -1.26 16.16 -2.24
N LYS A 109 -1.07 17.46 -2.03
CA LYS A 109 -0.41 18.34 -3.00
C LYS A 109 1.03 17.91 -3.27
N MET A 110 1.77 17.57 -2.22
CA MET A 110 3.15 17.11 -2.34
C MET A 110 3.23 15.80 -3.13
N ILE A 111 2.36 14.82 -2.83
CA ILE A 111 2.35 13.52 -3.51
C ILE A 111 1.97 13.65 -4.99
N ARG A 112 0.99 14.50 -5.32
CA ARG A 112 0.58 14.75 -6.72
C ARG A 112 1.67 15.44 -7.56
N ALA A 113 2.58 16.17 -6.92
CA ALA A 113 3.70 16.82 -7.59
C ALA A 113 4.86 15.85 -7.88
N LEU A 114 4.80 14.61 -7.38
CA LEU A 114 5.89 13.65 -7.58
C LEU A 114 5.80 13.00 -8.97
N PRO A 115 6.93 12.87 -9.68
CA PRO A 115 7.00 12.09 -10.91
C PRO A 115 6.60 10.64 -10.64
N GLY A 116 5.89 10.03 -11.60
CA GLY A 116 5.39 8.67 -11.47
C GLY A 116 4.16 8.51 -10.58
N VAL A 117 3.61 9.58 -9.99
CA VAL A 117 2.40 9.49 -9.16
C VAL A 117 1.19 10.08 -9.88
N ARG A 118 0.10 9.33 -9.93
CA ARG A 118 -1.22 9.83 -10.34
C ARG A 118 -2.24 9.48 -9.27
N VAL A 119 -3.05 10.46 -8.89
CA VAL A 119 -4.10 10.28 -7.88
C VAL A 119 -5.33 11.02 -8.37
N GLU A 120 -6.47 10.35 -8.33
CA GLU A 120 -7.77 10.99 -8.48
C GLU A 120 -8.07 11.80 -7.23
N THR A 121 -8.40 13.06 -7.45
CA THR A 121 -8.44 14.09 -6.41
C THR A 121 -9.85 14.34 -5.91
N GLN A 122 -10.81 13.95 -6.72
CA GLN A 122 -12.23 14.01 -6.41
C GLN A 122 -12.55 12.91 -5.40
N GLU A 123 -13.32 13.28 -4.39
CA GLU A 123 -13.82 12.33 -3.40
C GLU A 123 -14.77 11.30 -4.02
N THR A 124 -15.51 11.72 -5.04
CA THR A 124 -16.44 10.86 -5.78
C THR A 124 -16.14 10.96 -7.27
N VAL A 125 -16.13 9.80 -7.94
CA VAL A 125 -16.08 9.69 -9.39
C VAL A 125 -17.42 9.13 -9.87
N THR A 126 -18.05 9.83 -10.80
CA THR A 126 -19.27 9.41 -11.46
C THR A 126 -18.96 8.77 -12.80
N MET A 127 -19.56 7.61 -13.06
CA MET A 127 -19.43 6.90 -14.33
C MET A 127 -20.81 6.53 -14.87
N ARG A 128 -21.04 6.77 -16.16
CA ARG A 128 -22.28 6.42 -16.86
C ARG A 128 -21.98 5.39 -17.94
N PHE A 129 -22.83 4.37 -18.03
CA PHE A 129 -22.69 3.24 -18.93
C PHE A 129 -23.88 3.11 -19.87
N LYS A 130 -23.66 2.47 -21.02
CA LYS A 130 -24.69 1.95 -21.92
C LYS A 130 -24.79 0.44 -21.82
#